data_AF-A0A5B6ZSK5-F1
#
_entry.id   AF-A0A5B6ZSK5-F1
#
_cell.length_a   1.000
_cell.length_b   1.000
_cell.length_c   1.000
_cell.angle_alpha   90.00
_cell.angle_beta   90.00
_cell.angle_gamma   90.00
#
_symmetry.space_group_name_H-M   'P 1'
#
loop_
_entity.id
_entity.type
_entity.pdbx_description
1 polymer ?
#
loop_
_entity_poly.entity_id
_entity_poly.type
_entity_poly.pdbx_seq_one_letter_code
_entity_poly.pdbx_strand_id
1 'polypeptide(L)'
;DKPTLIKVTTTIGYGSPNKANSYSVHGSALGAKEVDATRKNLGWPYEPFHVPEDVKKHWSRHGAEGASLEAEWNAKFSEYEKKYQEEAAELKSIINGEFLAGWDKALPTYTPESPADATRNLSQQCLNALAKVLPGLLGGSADL
;
A
#
# COMPACT_ATOMS: atom_id res chain seq x y z
N ASP A 1 -14.84 -4.72 -15.43
CA ASP A 1 -13.41 -4.48 -15.66
C ASP A 1 -13.02 -2.99 -15.59
N LYS A 2 -13.78 -2.14 -14.88
CA LYS A 2 -13.53 -0.68 -14.81
C LYS A 2 -13.17 -0.27 -13.38
N PRO A 3 -12.35 0.77 -13.17
CA PRO A 3 -12.19 1.37 -11.85
C PRO A 3 -13.53 1.92 -11.35
N THR A 4 -13.75 1.86 -10.04
CA THR A 4 -14.99 2.34 -9.41
C THR A 4 -14.72 3.62 -8.62
N LEU A 5 -15.48 4.67 -8.92
CA LEU A 5 -15.56 5.86 -8.08
C LEU A 5 -16.84 5.78 -7.23
N ILE A 6 -16.68 5.65 -5.92
CA ILE A 6 -17.80 5.72 -4.97
C ILE A 6 -17.87 7.15 -4.42
N LYS A 7 -18.82 7.95 -4.89
CA LYS A 7 -19.06 9.30 -4.36
C LYS A 7 -19.78 9.22 -3.02
N VAL A 8 -19.03 9.32 -1.93
CA VAL A 8 -19.58 9.40 -0.58
C VAL A 8 -19.79 10.88 -0.21
N THR A 9 -21.04 11.34 -0.26
CA THR A 9 -21.40 12.69 0.19
C THR A 9 -21.39 12.71 1.72
N THR A 10 -20.54 13.55 2.32
CA THR A 10 -20.42 13.71 3.78
C THR A 10 -20.55 15.18 4.18
N THR A 11 -20.70 15.43 5.48
CA THR A 11 -20.55 16.77 6.07
C THR A 11 -19.21 16.84 6.78
N ILE A 12 -18.32 17.75 6.35
CA ILE A 12 -17.04 17.95 7.05
C ILE A 12 -17.30 18.42 8.48
N GLY A 13 -16.61 17.82 9.45
CA GLY A 13 -16.82 18.10 10.87
C GLY A 13 -18.19 17.65 11.41
N TYR A 14 -18.86 16.69 10.77
CA TYR A 14 -20.12 16.12 11.26
C TYR A 14 -20.06 15.84 12.77
N GLY A 15 -21.09 16.29 13.49
CA GLY A 15 -21.17 16.20 14.94
C GLY A 15 -20.76 17.48 15.68
N SER A 16 -19.91 18.33 15.10
CA SER A 16 -19.62 19.66 15.68
C SER A 16 -20.80 20.60 15.47
N PRO A 17 -21.49 21.04 16.52
CA PRO A 17 -22.70 21.84 16.35
C PRO A 17 -22.41 23.24 15.80
N ASN A 18 -21.23 23.80 16.04
CA ASN A 18 -20.92 25.18 15.64
C ASN A 18 -19.94 25.28 14.46
N LYS A 19 -19.22 24.20 14.13
CA LYS A 19 -18.21 24.22 13.05
C LYS A 19 -18.45 23.21 11.93
N ALA A 20 -19.43 22.30 12.03
CA ALA A 20 -19.78 21.41 10.92
C ALA A 20 -20.10 22.22 9.64
N ASN A 21 -19.76 21.66 8.48
CA ASN A 21 -19.97 22.28 7.17
C ASN A 21 -19.30 23.67 7.01
N SER A 22 -18.15 23.90 7.67
CA SER A 22 -17.40 25.16 7.58
C SER A 22 -15.94 24.93 7.22
N TYR A 23 -15.27 25.95 6.67
CA TYR A 23 -13.82 25.88 6.40
C TYR A 23 -13.00 25.77 7.70
N SER A 24 -13.53 26.26 8.82
CA SER A 24 -12.79 26.34 10.08
C SER A 24 -12.51 24.98 10.74
N VAL A 25 -13.26 23.93 10.37
CA VAL A 25 -13.04 22.55 10.85
C VAL A 25 -12.06 21.77 9.95
N HIS A 26 -11.60 22.33 8.84
CA HIS A 26 -10.75 21.61 7.88
C HIS A 26 -9.32 21.39 8.40
N GLY A 27 -8.64 22.46 8.84
CA GLY A 27 -7.20 22.44 9.09
C GLY A 27 -6.78 22.86 10.50
N SER A 28 -7.75 23.09 11.40
CA SER A 28 -7.49 23.61 12.75
C SER A 28 -8.13 22.71 13.79
N ALA A 29 -7.46 22.58 14.95
CA ALA A 29 -8.07 21.93 16.10
C ALA A 29 -9.41 22.60 16.44
N LEU A 30 -10.41 21.80 16.83
CA LEU A 30 -11.72 22.32 17.22
C LEU A 30 -11.61 23.31 18.39
N GLY A 31 -10.69 23.06 19.32
CA GLY A 31 -10.54 23.77 20.58
C GLY A 31 -11.44 23.19 21.67
N ALA A 32 -11.00 23.28 22.93
CA ALA A 32 -11.64 22.57 24.05
C ALA A 32 -13.17 22.78 24.14
N LYS A 33 -13.63 24.03 24.04
CA LYS A 33 -15.08 24.35 24.09
C LYS A 33 -15.88 23.65 23.00
N GLU A 34 -15.34 23.59 21.78
CA GLU A 34 -16.04 22.97 20.65
C GLU A 34 -15.96 21.45 20.71
N VAL A 35 -14.88 20.89 21.24
CA VAL A 35 -14.78 19.45 21.51
C VAL A 35 -15.85 19.03 22.52
N ASP A 36 -16.03 19.76 23.61
CA ASP A 36 -17.06 19.45 24.63
C ASP A 36 -18.47 19.58 24.04
N ALA A 37 -18.72 20.62 23.24
CA ALA A 37 -19.99 20.78 22.52
C ALA A 37 -20.26 19.63 21.54
N THR A 38 -19.22 19.18 20.82
CA THR A 38 -19.29 18.04 19.89
C THR A 38 -19.59 16.74 20.63
N ARG A 39 -18.90 16.47 21.73
CA ARG A 39 -19.16 15.29 22.59
C ARG A 39 -20.60 15.28 23.08
N LYS A 40 -21.09 16.42 23.57
CA LYS A 40 -22.49 16.55 24.01
C LYS A 40 -23.47 16.31 22.86
N ASN A 41 -23.21 16.88 21.68
CA ASN A 41 -24.08 16.74 20.50
C ASN A 41 -24.14 15.28 19.98
N LEU A 42 -23.03 14.54 20.07
CA LEU A 42 -22.93 13.14 19.67
C LEU A 42 -23.34 12.16 20.78
N GLY A 43 -23.72 12.65 21.96
CA GLY A 43 -24.02 11.79 23.11
C GLY A 43 -22.82 10.95 23.56
N TRP A 44 -21.61 11.51 23.48
CA TRP A 44 -20.36 10.86 23.85
C TRP A 44 -19.93 11.26 25.27
N PRO A 45 -20.21 10.43 26.30
CA PRO A 45 -19.94 10.79 27.70
C PRO A 45 -18.50 10.53 28.13
N TYR A 46 -17.66 10.01 27.24
CA TYR A 46 -16.35 9.50 27.61
C TYR A 46 -15.26 10.58 27.52
N GLU A 47 -14.30 10.46 28.44
CA GLU A 47 -13.13 11.33 28.55
C GLU A 47 -12.22 11.28 27.31
N PRO A 48 -11.30 12.25 27.15
CA PRO A 48 -10.29 12.22 26.10
C PRO A 48 -9.55 10.88 26.01
N PHE A 49 -9.40 10.38 24.78
CA PHE A 49 -8.74 9.11 24.46
C PHE A 49 -9.40 7.84 25.03
N HIS A 50 -10.59 7.95 25.62
CA HIS A 50 -11.34 6.77 26.05
C HIS A 50 -12.02 6.09 24.86
N VAL A 51 -11.76 4.78 24.69
CA VAL A 51 -12.46 3.93 23.73
C VAL A 51 -13.29 2.91 24.52
N PRO A 52 -14.62 2.91 24.40
CA PRO A 52 -15.49 1.96 25.09
C PRO A 52 -15.18 0.51 24.73
N GLU A 53 -15.39 -0.41 25.68
CA GLU A 53 -15.02 -1.81 25.52
C GLU A 53 -15.83 -2.54 24.45
N ASP A 54 -17.11 -2.21 24.31
CA ASP A 54 -17.98 -2.71 23.24
C ASP A 54 -17.49 -2.26 21.86
N VAL A 55 -17.02 -1.01 21.73
CA VAL A 55 -16.38 -0.50 20.51
C VAL A 55 -15.09 -1.28 20.21
N LYS A 56 -14.21 -1.48 21.20
CA LYS A 56 -12.99 -2.31 21.01
C LYS A 56 -13.32 -3.72 20.56
N LYS A 57 -14.31 -4.37 21.19
CA LYS A 57 -14.77 -5.71 20.81
C LYS A 57 -15.34 -5.73 19.39
N HIS A 58 -16.15 -4.73 19.03
CA HIS A 58 -16.72 -4.61 17.69
C HIS A 58 -15.63 -4.51 16.61
N TRP A 59 -14.59 -3.72 16.84
CA TRP A 59 -13.48 -3.58 15.89
C TRP A 59 -12.55 -4.80 15.85
N SER A 60 -12.23 -5.38 17.02
CA SER A 60 -11.31 -6.51 17.12
C SER A 60 -11.89 -7.85 16.66
N ARG A 61 -13.22 -7.98 16.53
CA ARG A 61 -13.87 -9.23 16.08
C ARG A 61 -13.34 -9.74 14.73
N HIS A 62 -12.90 -8.84 13.85
CA HIS A 62 -12.37 -9.18 12.53
C HIS A 62 -10.95 -9.74 12.58
N GLY A 63 -10.25 -9.65 13.71
CA GLY A 63 -8.89 -10.18 13.84
C GLY A 63 -8.82 -11.69 13.62
N ALA A 64 -9.78 -12.44 14.18
CA ALA A 64 -9.86 -13.89 13.97
C ALA A 64 -10.22 -14.27 12.53
N GLU A 65 -11.12 -13.51 11.91
CA GLU A 65 -11.49 -13.67 10.50
C GLU A 65 -10.29 -13.41 9.58
N GLY A 66 -9.57 -12.31 9.80
CA GLY A 66 -8.35 -11.96 9.06
C GLY A 66 -7.26 -13.04 9.19
N ALA A 67 -7.01 -13.52 10.41
CA ALA A 67 -6.05 -14.61 10.64
C ALA A 67 -6.48 -15.91 9.94
N SER A 68 -7.78 -16.22 9.91
CA SER A 68 -8.28 -17.38 9.18
C SER A 68 -8.10 -17.25 7.67
N LEU A 69 -8.35 -16.08 7.10
CA LEU A 69 -8.15 -15.80 5.68
C LEU A 69 -6.67 -15.89 5.28
N GLU A 70 -5.79 -15.37 6.13
CA GLU A 70 -4.33 -15.50 5.95
C GLU A 70 -3.88 -16.96 6.04
N ALA A 71 -4.39 -17.73 7.01
CA ALA A 71 -4.09 -19.15 7.12
C ALA A 71 -4.56 -19.94 5.89
N GLU A 72 -5.75 -19.64 5.37
CA GLU A 72 -6.27 -20.23 4.14
C GLU A 72 -5.39 -19.88 2.93
N TRP A 73 -4.97 -18.62 2.82
CA TRP A 73 -4.06 -18.17 1.77
C TRP A 73 -2.71 -18.89 1.84
N ASN A 74 -2.12 -19.02 3.03
CA ASN A 74 -0.85 -19.73 3.25
C ASN A 74 -0.95 -21.22 2.89
N ALA A 75 -2.09 -21.87 3.21
CA ALA A 75 -2.34 -23.26 2.83
C ALA A 75 -2.43 -23.40 1.30
N LYS A 76 -3.20 -22.53 0.64
CA LYS A 76 -3.30 -22.47 -0.83
C LYS A 76 -1.96 -22.20 -1.49
N PHE A 77 -1.17 -21.30 -0.91
CA PHE A 77 0.17 -21.01 -1.41
C PHE A 77 1.08 -22.22 -1.28
N SER A 78 1.04 -22.94 -0.15
CA SER A 78 1.80 -24.18 0.05
C SER A 78 1.44 -25.28 -0.96
N GLU A 79 0.18 -25.36 -1.39
CA GLU A 79 -0.25 -26.26 -2.48
C GLU A 79 0.26 -25.78 -3.84
N TYR A 80 0.22 -24.47 -4.09
CA TYR A 80 0.78 -23.84 -5.28
C TYR A 80 2.27 -24.13 -5.42
N GLU A 81 3.07 -24.00 -4.34
CA GLU A 81 4.50 -24.30 -4.36
C GLU A 81 4.82 -25.73 -4.77
N LYS A 82 4.03 -26.71 -4.30
CA LYS A 82 4.23 -28.12 -4.65
C LYS A 82 3.99 -28.38 -6.14
N LYS A 83 3.07 -27.63 -6.74
CA LYS A 83 2.64 -27.80 -8.14
C LYS A 83 3.46 -26.96 -9.13
N TYR A 84 3.92 -25.79 -8.71
CA TYR A 84 4.58 -24.76 -9.52
C TYR A 84 5.84 -24.25 -8.81
N GLN A 85 6.85 -25.11 -8.70
CA GLN A 85 8.02 -24.85 -7.85
C GLN A 85 8.84 -23.64 -8.30
N GLU A 86 9.04 -23.49 -9.60
CA GLU A 86 9.82 -22.38 -10.17
C GLU A 86 9.08 -21.05 -10.02
N GLU A 87 7.79 -21.03 -10.37
CA GLU A 87 6.96 -19.82 -10.28
C GLU A 87 6.72 -19.39 -8.82
N ALA A 88 6.60 -20.35 -7.89
CA ALA A 88 6.53 -20.06 -6.47
C ALA A 88 7.82 -19.47 -5.91
N ALA A 89 8.98 -19.98 -6.32
CA ALA A 89 10.27 -19.41 -5.93
C ALA A 89 10.43 -17.98 -6.46
N GLU A 90 10.03 -17.74 -7.72
CA GLU A 90 10.00 -16.40 -8.32
C GLU A 90 9.08 -15.45 -7.54
N LEU A 91 7.82 -15.84 -7.30
CA LEU A 91 6.87 -15.02 -6.56
C LEU A 91 7.35 -14.71 -5.14
N LYS A 92 7.93 -15.70 -4.43
CA LYS A 92 8.53 -15.51 -3.10
C LYS A 92 9.63 -14.46 -3.12
N SER A 93 10.53 -14.53 -4.11
CA SER A 93 11.61 -13.54 -4.27
C SER A 93 11.03 -12.13 -4.42
N ILE A 94 9.99 -11.97 -5.24
CA ILE A 94 9.35 -10.67 -5.49
C ILE A 94 8.69 -10.11 -4.22
N ILE A 95 7.86 -10.90 -3.53
CA ILE A 95 7.10 -10.40 -2.36
C ILE A 95 7.98 -10.16 -1.13
N ASN A 96 9.13 -10.84 -1.04
CA ASN A 96 10.12 -10.62 0.02
C ASN A 96 11.13 -9.51 -0.31
N GLY A 97 11.10 -8.96 -1.53
CA GLY A 97 12.06 -7.95 -1.98
C GLY A 97 13.48 -8.50 -2.17
N GLU A 98 13.60 -9.79 -2.45
CA GLU A 98 14.87 -10.46 -2.70
C GLU A 98 15.21 -10.44 -4.19
N PHE A 99 16.49 -10.26 -4.51
CA PHE A 99 16.99 -10.40 -5.88
C PHE A 99 17.47 -11.82 -6.13
N LEU A 100 17.21 -12.33 -7.33
CA LEU A 100 17.78 -13.61 -7.77
C LEU A 100 19.31 -13.51 -7.82
N ALA A 101 19.99 -14.55 -7.32
CA ALA A 101 21.44 -14.57 -7.27
C ALA A 101 22.06 -14.38 -8.67
N GLY A 102 23.00 -13.44 -8.79
CA GLY A 102 23.70 -13.15 -10.05
C GLY A 102 22.92 -12.29 -11.04
N TRP A 103 21.83 -11.64 -10.63
CA TRP A 103 21.10 -10.66 -11.45
C TRP A 103 22.02 -9.56 -12.03
N ASP A 104 23.01 -9.14 -11.24
CA ASP A 104 23.96 -8.08 -11.55
C ASP A 104 24.92 -8.47 -12.68
N LYS A 105 25.20 -9.78 -12.83
CA LYS A 105 26.03 -10.31 -13.92
C LYS A 105 25.39 -10.14 -15.29
N ALA A 106 24.10 -9.84 -15.37
CA ALA A 106 23.43 -9.54 -16.62
C ALA A 106 23.83 -8.15 -17.15
N LEU A 107 24.33 -7.25 -16.30
CA LEU A 107 24.65 -5.88 -16.71
C LEU A 107 25.79 -5.86 -17.75
N PRO A 108 25.67 -5.04 -18.81
CA PRO A 108 26.73 -4.89 -19.79
C PRO A 108 27.95 -4.21 -19.17
N THR A 109 29.14 -4.62 -19.64
CA THR A 109 30.42 -4.01 -19.28
C THR A 109 30.99 -3.23 -20.45
N TYR A 110 31.62 -2.10 -20.19
CA TYR A 110 32.23 -1.23 -21.20
C TYR A 110 33.71 -0.99 -20.89
N THR A 111 34.52 -0.88 -21.94
CA THR A 111 35.96 -0.60 -21.86
C THR A 111 36.30 0.68 -22.64
N PRO A 112 37.51 1.26 -22.50
CA PRO A 112 37.91 2.44 -23.27
C PRO A 112 37.87 2.25 -24.80
N GLU A 113 37.95 1.01 -25.29
CA GLU A 113 37.86 0.65 -26.71
C GLU A 113 36.41 0.50 -27.20
N SER A 114 35.44 0.52 -26.29
CA SER A 114 34.02 0.47 -26.65
C SER A 114 33.62 1.74 -27.41
N PRO A 115 32.83 1.63 -28.50
CA PRO A 115 32.36 2.80 -29.22
C PRO A 115 31.61 3.79 -28.31
N ALA A 116 31.75 5.08 -28.58
CA ALA A 116 31.00 6.11 -27.88
C ALA A 116 29.48 5.92 -28.12
N ASP A 117 28.70 5.98 -27.05
CA ASP A 117 27.24 5.89 -27.09
C ASP A 117 26.62 6.86 -26.08
N ALA A 118 25.40 7.30 -26.34
CA ALA A 118 24.67 8.17 -25.42
C ALA A 118 24.24 7.38 -24.19
N THR A 119 24.33 7.97 -22.99
CA THR A 119 23.96 7.30 -21.74
C THR A 119 22.50 6.84 -21.69
N ARG A 120 21.60 7.46 -22.46
CA ARG A 120 20.23 6.98 -22.65
C ARG A 120 20.15 5.62 -23.36
N ASN A 121 21.04 5.38 -24.33
CA ASN A 121 21.14 4.10 -25.02
C ASN A 121 21.79 3.06 -24.12
N LEU A 122 22.79 3.45 -23.32
CA LEU A 122 23.37 2.59 -22.28
C LEU A 122 22.31 2.19 -21.23
N SER A 123 21.44 3.12 -20.81
CA SER A 123 20.29 2.82 -19.95
C SER A 123 19.35 1.79 -20.59
N GLN A 124 19.00 1.97 -21.87
CA GLN A 124 18.21 0.99 -22.61
C GLN A 124 18.88 -0.41 -22.64
N GLN A 125 20.20 -0.47 -22.81
CA GLN A 125 20.95 -1.73 -22.78
C GLN A 125 20.87 -2.40 -21.41
N CYS A 126 21.09 -1.63 -20.32
CA CYS A 126 20.95 -2.13 -18.95
C CYS A 126 19.53 -2.61 -18.66
N LEU A 127 18.49 -1.84 -19.01
CA LEU A 127 17.09 -2.20 -18.79
C LEU A 127 16.73 -3.49 -19.53
N ASN A 128 17.14 -3.64 -20.79
CA ASN A 128 16.89 -4.86 -21.57
C ASN A 128 17.64 -6.09 -21.04
N ALA A 129 18.81 -5.89 -20.43
CA ALA A 129 19.54 -6.97 -19.78
C ALA A 129 18.86 -7.40 -18.46
N LEU A 130 18.50 -6.43 -17.62
CA LEU A 130 17.85 -6.66 -16.34
C LEU A 130 16.44 -7.26 -16.49
N ALA A 131 15.67 -6.84 -17.49
CA ALA A 131 14.31 -7.36 -17.72
C ALA A 131 14.26 -8.89 -17.96
N LYS A 132 15.39 -9.51 -18.33
CA LYS A 132 15.48 -10.96 -18.55
C LYS A 132 15.72 -11.75 -17.25
N VAL A 133 16.20 -11.09 -16.21
CA VAL A 133 16.66 -11.75 -14.96
C VAL A 133 15.99 -11.19 -13.71
N LEU A 134 15.27 -10.07 -13.83
CA LEU A 134 14.48 -9.44 -12.75
C LEU A 134 12.99 -9.53 -13.09
N PRO A 135 12.30 -10.62 -12.70
CA PRO A 135 10.88 -10.82 -13.05
C PRO A 135 9.96 -9.75 -12.43
N GLY A 136 10.38 -9.10 -11.34
CA GLY A 136 9.68 -7.96 -10.73
C GLY A 136 9.95 -6.60 -11.39
N LEU A 137 10.78 -6.52 -12.45
CA LEU A 137 11.08 -5.25 -13.11
C LEU A 137 9.89 -4.77 -13.94
N LEU A 138 9.17 -3.78 -13.41
CA LEU A 138 8.07 -3.11 -14.08
C LEU A 138 8.37 -1.61 -14.18
N GLY A 139 8.09 -1.03 -15.33
CA GLY A 139 8.29 0.39 -15.55
C GLY A 139 7.72 0.84 -16.88
N GLY A 140 7.88 2.12 -17.16
CA GLY A 140 7.42 2.73 -18.39
C GLY A 140 7.93 4.15 -18.52
N SER A 141 7.38 4.87 -19.48
CA SER A 141 7.68 6.26 -19.75
C SER A 141 6.38 7.04 -19.88
N ALA A 142 6.44 8.33 -19.61
CA ALA A 142 5.33 9.25 -19.78
C ALA A 142 5.50 10.01 -21.10
N ASP A 143 4.98 9.41 -22.19
CA ASP A 143 4.95 10.01 -23.53
C ASP A 143 6.34 10.33 -24.15
N LEU A 144 7.34 9.52 -23.80
CA LEU A 144 8.73 9.53 -24.33
C LEU A 144 9.27 8.11 -24.45
#